data_AF-A0A955AAC5-F1
#
_entry.id   AF-A0A955AAC5-F1
#
_cell.length_a   1.000
_cell.length_b   1.000
_cell.length_c   1.000
_cell.angle_alpha   90.00
_cell.angle_beta   90.00
_cell.angle_gamma   90.00
#
_symmetry.space_group_name_H-M   'P 1'
#
loop_
_entity.id
_entity.type
_entity.pdbx_description
1 polymer ?
#
loop_
_entity_poly.entity_id
_entity_poly.type
_entity_poly.pdbx_seq_one_letter_code
_entity_poly.pdbx_strand_id
1 'polypeptide(L)'
;FNKFTRGHSLTRSYGLFICCFLFLLGCRAFAPQAIDTARIYDSPLLLDSEPQIQRGEPRKVIDAVGWVWGIPNKILLWDRRVENHKISLGTEAAIANYLYANQLSTVRVRLNQYRPGEDWSRLVRNKSVGAGWRYTFGAVSVLGETLLPGRIFGGDHFNPFTNTVHIYSDIPAIAIHEGAHSKDFARRRWKGTYAAVYALPIVPLYHESIASRDVVAYLEAHGSRAEQAAAQRILVPAYGTYAGNAGGYVLPRYGFPIYYGSLLAGHAWGRYQAHQIMRLPESD
;
A
#
# COMPACT_ATOMS: atom_id res chain seq x y z
N PHE A 1 -21.85 -46.47 -30.77
CA PHE A 1 -22.05 -46.72 -29.33
C PHE A 1 -20.80 -46.25 -28.58
N ASN A 2 -21.00 -45.46 -27.53
CA ASN A 2 -20.01 -44.71 -26.74
C ASN A 2 -18.90 -45.57 -26.08
N LYS A 3 -17.69 -45.01 -25.94
CA LYS A 3 -17.20 -44.41 -24.67
C LYS A 3 -15.74 -43.94 -24.77
N PHE A 4 -15.59 -42.62 -24.83
CA PHE A 4 -14.36 -41.89 -24.55
C PHE A 4 -14.34 -41.60 -23.04
N THR A 5 -13.49 -42.24 -22.25
CA THR A 5 -13.27 -41.87 -20.84
C THR A 5 -11.84 -42.19 -20.41
N ARG A 6 -11.01 -41.15 -20.23
CA ARG A 6 -10.18 -40.89 -19.04
C ARG A 6 -9.25 -39.72 -19.31
N GLY A 7 -9.73 -38.51 -19.02
CA GLY A 7 -8.95 -37.28 -18.96
C GLY A 7 -9.22 -36.53 -17.66
N HIS A 8 -9.03 -37.17 -16.51
CA HIS A 8 -9.18 -36.54 -15.19
C HIS A 8 -8.03 -36.98 -14.28
N SER A 9 -6.94 -36.23 -14.26
CA SER A 9 -5.90 -36.39 -13.23
C SER A 9 -5.05 -35.13 -13.06
N LEU A 10 -4.74 -34.41 -14.14
CA LEU A 10 -3.82 -33.26 -14.05
C LEU A 10 -4.42 -32.00 -13.40
N THR A 11 -5.72 -31.72 -13.56
CA THR A 11 -6.33 -30.48 -13.04
C THR A 11 -6.55 -30.44 -11.52
N ARG A 12 -6.63 -31.59 -10.84
CA ARG A 12 -6.82 -31.64 -9.38
C ARG A 12 -5.54 -31.32 -8.60
N SER A 13 -4.38 -31.70 -9.14
CA SER A 13 -3.09 -31.50 -8.46
C SER A 13 -2.64 -30.04 -8.47
N TYR A 14 -2.90 -29.28 -9.55
CA TYR A 14 -2.57 -27.85 -9.60
C TYR A 14 -3.45 -27.01 -8.67
N GLY A 15 -4.73 -27.36 -8.50
CA GLY A 15 -5.63 -26.64 -7.59
C GLY A 15 -5.22 -26.74 -6.12
N LEU A 16 -4.68 -27.89 -5.70
CA LEU A 16 -4.21 -28.09 -4.32
C LEU A 16 -2.94 -27.29 -4.03
N PHE A 17 -1.98 -27.27 -4.96
CA PHE A 17 -0.75 -26.49 -4.85
C PHE A 17 -1.00 -24.98 -4.79
N ILE A 18 -1.92 -24.48 -5.62
CA ILE A 18 -2.30 -23.06 -5.65
C ILE A 18 -3.02 -22.65 -4.36
N CYS A 19 -3.95 -23.47 -3.86
CA CYS A 19 -4.59 -23.23 -2.55
C CYS A 19 -3.56 -23.19 -1.42
N CYS A 20 -2.62 -24.15 -1.36
CA CYS A 20 -1.55 -24.13 -0.37
C CYS A 20 -0.66 -22.87 -0.49
N PHE A 21 -0.37 -22.40 -1.70
CA PHE A 21 0.43 -21.20 -1.92
C PHE A 21 -0.28 -19.92 -1.45
N LEU A 22 -1.59 -19.80 -1.71
CA LEU A 22 -2.40 -18.66 -1.25
C LEU A 22 -2.58 -18.65 0.28
N PHE A 23 -2.72 -19.82 0.91
CA PHE A 23 -2.77 -19.94 2.37
C PHE A 23 -1.43 -19.57 3.05
N LEU A 24 -0.30 -19.97 2.46
CA LEU A 24 1.04 -19.66 2.99
C LEU A 24 1.38 -18.17 2.90
N LEU A 25 0.87 -17.45 1.88
CA LEU A 25 1.05 -16.01 1.75
C LEU A 25 0.21 -15.22 2.78
N GLY A 26 -1.00 -15.69 3.10
CA GLY A 26 -1.88 -15.01 4.06
C GLY A 26 -1.41 -15.07 5.52
N CYS A 27 -0.89 -16.20 5.98
CA CYS A 27 -0.54 -16.38 7.40
C CYS A 27 0.67 -15.56 7.87
N ARG A 28 1.54 -15.12 6.96
CA ARG A 28 2.75 -14.33 7.31
C ARG A 28 2.67 -12.86 6.90
N ALA A 29 1.61 -12.44 6.21
CA ALA A 29 1.46 -11.08 5.70
C ALA A 29 1.47 -9.98 6.78
N PHE A 30 1.25 -10.35 8.05
CA PHE A 30 1.27 -9.43 9.19
C PHE A 30 2.20 -9.91 10.33
N ALA A 31 3.04 -10.91 10.07
CA ALA A 31 4.06 -11.32 11.03
C ALA A 31 5.14 -10.22 11.12
N PRO A 32 5.39 -9.62 12.30
CA PRO A 32 6.28 -8.47 12.43
C PRO A 32 7.63 -8.72 11.80
N GLN A 33 8.04 -7.85 10.87
CA GLN A 33 9.39 -7.86 10.32
C GLN A 33 9.75 -6.47 9.81
N ALA A 34 10.71 -5.83 10.47
CA ALA A 34 11.28 -4.58 9.99
C ALA A 34 12.05 -4.80 8.67
N ILE A 35 11.91 -3.87 7.75
CA ILE A 35 12.73 -3.76 6.56
C ILE A 35 14.12 -3.26 6.99
N ASP A 36 15.15 -3.97 6.55
CA ASP A 36 16.54 -3.55 6.72
C ASP A 36 16.89 -2.42 5.74
N THR A 37 17.37 -1.30 6.27
CA THR A 37 17.82 -0.11 5.54
C THR A 37 19.32 0.10 5.61
N ALA A 38 20.12 -0.92 5.95
CA ALA A 38 21.59 -0.86 5.97
C ALA A 38 22.20 -0.29 4.69
N ARG A 39 21.48 -0.37 3.56
CA ARG A 39 21.86 0.30 2.33
C ARG A 39 20.66 0.94 1.64
N ILE A 40 20.73 2.26 1.43
CA ILE A 40 19.76 3.06 0.68
C ILE A 40 20.35 3.46 -0.68
N TYR A 41 19.57 3.31 -1.75
CA TYR A 41 19.95 3.59 -3.14
C TYR A 41 19.22 4.79 -3.74
N ASP A 42 18.63 5.65 -2.91
CA ASP A 42 17.91 6.83 -3.36
C ASP A 42 18.81 7.85 -4.07
N SER A 43 18.22 8.60 -5.00
CA SER A 43 18.94 9.64 -5.74
C SER A 43 19.13 10.88 -4.85
N PRO A 44 20.37 11.38 -4.65
CA PRO A 44 20.59 12.60 -3.89
C PRO A 44 19.95 13.83 -4.56
N LEU A 45 19.71 13.79 -5.88
CA LEU A 45 19.03 14.86 -6.62
C LEU A 45 17.54 15.02 -6.25
N LEU A 46 16.99 14.10 -5.46
CA LEU A 46 15.62 14.22 -4.93
C LEU A 46 15.54 15.06 -3.67
N LEU A 47 16.67 15.36 -3.03
CA LEU A 47 16.77 16.35 -1.97
C LEU A 47 16.57 17.73 -2.60
N ASP A 48 15.65 18.50 -2.04
CA ASP A 48 15.47 19.91 -2.36
C ASP A 48 15.21 20.72 -1.08
N SER A 49 15.22 22.04 -1.21
CA SER A 49 15.02 22.97 -0.09
C SER A 49 13.57 23.06 0.39
N GLU A 50 12.66 22.40 -0.32
CA GLU A 50 11.24 22.42 0.03
C GLU A 50 10.97 21.48 1.21
N PRO A 51 9.95 21.78 2.03
CA PRO A 51 9.52 20.88 3.08
C PRO A 51 9.24 19.47 2.54
N GLN A 52 9.72 18.46 3.27
CA GLN A 52 9.55 17.05 2.90
C GLN A 52 8.07 16.67 2.79
N ILE A 53 7.26 17.13 3.74
CA ILE A 53 5.82 16.94 3.80
C ILE A 53 5.15 18.23 3.35
N GLN A 54 4.28 18.13 2.35
CA GLN A 54 3.55 19.26 1.80
C GLN A 54 2.06 19.02 1.84
N ARG A 55 1.34 20.02 2.34
CA ARG A 55 -0.11 20.02 2.44
C ARG A 55 -0.74 20.82 1.32
N GLY A 56 -1.78 20.27 0.72
CA GLY A 56 -2.63 20.98 -0.22
C GLY A 56 -3.47 22.04 0.49
N GLU A 57 -3.60 23.21 -0.14
CA GLU A 57 -4.57 24.22 0.31
C GLU A 57 -5.99 23.62 0.31
N PRO A 58 -6.86 23.97 1.29
CA PRO A 58 -8.25 23.52 1.29
C PRO A 58 -9.01 23.99 0.04
N ARG A 59 -9.67 23.06 -0.67
CA ARG A 59 -10.50 23.35 -1.86
C ARG A 59 -11.85 22.65 -1.70
N LYS A 60 -12.77 23.30 -0.99
CA LYS A 60 -14.07 22.72 -0.56
C LYS A 60 -14.80 21.93 -1.65
N VAL A 61 -14.89 22.46 -2.86
CA VAL A 61 -15.60 21.79 -3.98
C VAL A 61 -14.88 20.52 -4.42
N ILE A 62 -13.59 20.62 -4.71
CA ILE A 62 -12.77 19.48 -5.16
C ILE A 62 -12.70 18.41 -4.07
N ASP A 63 -12.46 18.83 -2.83
CA ASP A 63 -12.36 17.92 -1.69
C ASP A 63 -13.70 17.24 -1.37
N ALA A 64 -14.84 17.92 -1.60
CA ALA A 64 -16.17 17.31 -1.46
C ALA A 64 -16.43 16.27 -2.55
N VAL A 65 -16.04 16.55 -3.80
CA VAL A 65 -16.13 15.55 -4.89
C VAL A 65 -15.27 14.33 -4.56
N GLY A 66 -14.02 14.54 -4.11
CA GLY A 66 -13.16 13.45 -3.68
C GLY A 66 -13.75 12.63 -2.53
N TRP A 67 -14.31 13.31 -1.53
CA TRP A 67 -14.95 12.64 -0.40
C TRP A 67 -16.10 11.72 -0.84
N VAL A 68 -16.94 12.19 -1.77
CA VAL A 68 -18.04 11.42 -2.36
C VAL A 68 -17.49 10.25 -3.18
N TRP A 69 -16.48 10.49 -4.01
CA TRP A 69 -15.84 9.45 -4.82
C TRP A 69 -15.30 8.31 -3.95
N GLY A 70 -14.75 8.62 -2.78
CA GLY A 70 -14.23 7.62 -1.85
C GLY A 70 -15.27 6.90 -0.98
N ILE A 71 -16.58 7.13 -1.15
CA ILE A 71 -17.63 6.42 -0.40
C ILE A 71 -17.53 4.89 -0.55
N PRO A 72 -17.31 4.32 -1.75
CA PRO A 72 -17.17 2.87 -1.90
C PRO A 72 -16.03 2.31 -1.05
N ASN A 73 -14.87 2.96 -1.00
CA ASN A 73 -13.72 2.51 -0.21
C ASN A 73 -13.97 2.65 1.30
N LYS A 74 -14.68 3.70 1.75
CA LYS A 74 -15.15 3.83 3.15
C LYS A 74 -16.04 2.66 3.56
N ILE A 75 -16.93 2.22 2.67
CA ILE A 75 -17.80 1.06 2.89
C ILE A 75 -16.98 -0.23 2.87
N LEU A 76 -16.09 -0.39 1.89
CA LEU A 76 -15.25 -1.57 1.72
C LEU A 76 -14.39 -1.84 2.97
N LEU A 77 -13.79 -0.78 3.53
CA LEU A 77 -12.86 -0.86 4.66
C LEU A 77 -13.51 -0.54 6.02
N TRP A 78 -14.82 -0.27 6.05
CA TRP A 78 -15.57 0.08 7.26
C TRP A 78 -14.94 1.20 8.11
N ASP A 79 -14.32 2.19 7.46
CA ASP A 79 -13.74 3.35 8.12
C ASP A 79 -14.03 4.63 7.31
N ARG A 80 -14.69 5.59 7.94
CA ARG A 80 -15.11 6.85 7.31
C ARG A 80 -13.94 7.79 7.00
N ARG A 81 -12.76 7.54 7.58
CA ARG A 81 -11.55 8.35 7.38
C ARG A 81 -10.81 8.00 6.10
N VAL A 82 -11.11 6.85 5.50
CA VAL A 82 -10.59 6.46 4.18
C VAL A 82 -11.03 7.49 3.14
N GLU A 83 -10.08 8.05 2.39
CA GLU A 83 -10.30 9.02 1.31
C GLU A 83 -11.23 10.15 1.75
N ASN A 84 -11.04 10.68 2.96
CA ASN A 84 -11.86 11.76 3.48
C ASN A 84 -11.35 13.14 3.04
N HIS A 85 -10.18 13.20 2.40
CA HIS A 85 -9.51 14.42 1.91
C HIS A 85 -9.24 15.48 2.98
N LYS A 86 -9.29 15.09 4.26
CA LYS A 86 -9.04 15.95 5.40
C LYS A 86 -8.09 15.27 6.37
N ILE A 87 -6.79 15.41 6.07
CA ILE A 87 -5.72 14.79 6.84
C ILE A 87 -5.46 15.56 8.14
N SER A 88 -5.54 14.89 9.28
CA SER A 88 -5.26 15.47 10.59
C SER A 88 -3.75 15.69 10.81
N LEU A 89 -3.41 16.48 11.83
CA LEU A 89 -2.02 16.61 12.28
C LEU A 89 -1.48 15.29 12.86
N GLY A 90 -2.36 14.42 13.38
CA GLY A 90 -1.97 13.11 13.90
C GLY A 90 -1.44 12.19 12.80
N THR A 91 -2.17 12.08 11.68
CA THR A 91 -1.72 11.29 10.51
C THR A 91 -0.44 11.87 9.90
N GLU A 92 -0.34 13.20 9.81
CA GLU A 92 0.87 13.90 9.35
C GLU A 92 2.08 13.62 10.26
N ALA A 93 1.90 13.72 11.58
CA ALA A 93 2.94 13.42 12.55
C ALA A 93 3.37 11.94 12.50
N ALA A 94 2.43 11.01 12.31
CA ALA A 94 2.74 9.58 12.21
C ALA A 94 3.69 9.27 11.04
N ILE A 95 3.40 9.80 9.84
CA ILE A 95 4.28 9.60 8.69
C ILE A 95 5.59 10.38 8.84
N ALA A 96 5.58 11.58 9.43
CA ALA A 96 6.80 12.34 9.72
C ALA A 96 7.75 11.54 10.64
N ASN A 97 7.23 11.02 11.75
CA ASN A 97 7.98 10.21 12.71
C ASN A 97 8.53 8.95 12.06
N TYR A 98 7.72 8.26 11.26
CA TYR A 98 8.16 7.07 10.55
C TYR A 98 9.29 7.37 9.55
N LEU A 99 9.16 8.40 8.72
CA LEU A 99 10.21 8.77 7.76
C LEU A 99 11.50 9.20 8.46
N TYR A 100 11.39 9.97 9.54
CA TYR A 100 12.52 10.39 10.36
C TYR A 100 13.25 9.20 10.99
N ALA A 101 12.52 8.31 11.67
CA ALA A 101 13.08 7.12 12.32
C ALA A 101 13.80 6.18 11.33
N ASN A 102 13.39 6.19 10.06
CA ASN A 102 13.96 5.34 9.02
C ASN A 102 14.92 6.07 8.06
N GLN A 103 15.26 7.34 8.35
CA GLN A 103 16.20 8.17 7.57
C GLN A 103 15.79 8.34 6.09
N LEU A 104 14.49 8.41 5.81
CA LEU A 104 13.92 8.46 4.46
C LEU A 104 13.78 9.90 3.95
N SER A 105 14.84 10.70 4.03
CA SER A 105 14.81 12.15 3.78
C SER A 105 14.51 12.56 2.33
N THR A 106 14.72 11.66 1.36
CA THR A 106 14.49 11.94 -0.07
C THR A 106 13.02 11.74 -0.49
N VAL A 107 12.20 11.16 0.38
CA VAL A 107 10.77 10.87 0.11
C VAL A 107 9.97 12.15 0.23
N ARG A 108 9.20 12.51 -0.81
CA ARG A 108 8.22 13.61 -0.73
C ARG A 108 6.90 13.03 -0.22
N VAL A 109 6.22 13.74 0.68
CA VAL A 109 4.86 13.39 1.10
C VAL A 109 3.91 14.49 0.68
N ARG A 110 2.80 14.12 0.04
CA ARG A 110 1.72 15.02 -0.37
C ARG A 110 0.44 14.69 0.36
N LEU A 111 0.02 15.60 1.24
CA LEU A 111 -1.23 15.49 1.98
C LEU A 111 -2.32 16.26 1.24
N ASN A 112 -3.22 15.53 0.58
CA ASN A 112 -4.31 16.07 -0.25
C ASN A 112 -3.85 17.16 -1.25
N GLN A 113 -2.62 17.04 -1.76
CA GLN A 113 -1.98 18.04 -2.63
C GLN A 113 -1.94 17.52 -4.08
N TYR A 114 -2.17 18.42 -5.04
CA TYR A 114 -2.04 18.14 -6.47
C TYR A 114 -0.99 19.07 -7.10
N ARG A 115 0.18 18.51 -7.44
CA ARG A 115 1.35 19.23 -7.98
C ARG A 115 2.04 18.42 -9.11
N PRO A 116 1.35 18.17 -10.23
CA PRO A 116 1.87 17.31 -11.30
C PRO A 116 3.20 17.82 -11.88
N GLY A 117 3.39 19.14 -12.02
CA GLY A 117 4.64 19.70 -12.53
C GLY A 117 5.86 19.35 -11.66
N GLU A 118 5.68 19.30 -10.34
CA GLU A 118 6.73 18.84 -9.43
C GLU A 118 6.97 17.32 -9.57
N ASP A 119 5.94 16.52 -9.84
CA ASP A 119 6.10 15.09 -10.11
C ASP A 119 6.89 14.81 -11.37
N TRP A 120 6.61 15.53 -12.45
CA TRP A 120 7.40 15.45 -13.67
C TRP A 120 8.86 15.85 -13.42
N SER A 121 9.10 16.90 -12.63
CA SER A 121 10.45 17.28 -12.21
C SER A 121 11.14 16.19 -11.36
N ARG A 122 10.44 15.64 -10.37
CA ARG A 122 10.96 14.57 -9.50
C ARG A 122 11.23 13.29 -10.27
N LEU A 123 10.38 12.94 -11.24
CA LEU A 123 10.61 11.83 -12.16
C LEU A 123 11.99 11.98 -12.80
N VAL A 124 12.26 13.12 -13.45
CA VAL A 124 13.55 13.40 -14.10
C VAL A 124 14.74 13.37 -13.12
N ARG A 125 14.56 13.91 -11.92
CA ARG A 125 15.59 13.95 -10.86
C ARG A 125 15.86 12.60 -10.21
N ASN A 126 14.92 11.66 -10.27
CA ASN A 126 15.10 10.34 -9.67
C ASN A 126 16.08 9.48 -10.50
N LYS A 127 17.38 9.58 -10.19
CA LYS A 127 18.44 8.77 -10.83
C LYS A 127 18.58 7.37 -10.24
N SER A 128 17.85 7.05 -9.17
CA SER A 128 17.79 5.68 -8.63
C SER A 128 16.97 4.73 -9.51
N VAL A 129 16.13 5.29 -10.38
CA VAL A 129 15.40 4.56 -11.42
C VAL A 129 16.13 4.73 -12.75
N GLY A 130 16.46 3.61 -13.39
CA GLY A 130 17.10 3.59 -14.70
C GLY A 130 16.27 4.33 -15.76
N ALA A 131 16.94 4.99 -16.71
CA ALA A 131 16.29 5.88 -17.68
C ALA A 131 15.17 5.20 -18.49
N GLY A 132 15.36 3.93 -18.88
CA GLY A 132 14.34 3.15 -19.59
C GLY A 132 13.04 3.06 -18.81
N TRP A 133 13.08 2.60 -17.56
CA TRP A 133 11.89 2.51 -16.69
C TRP A 133 11.31 3.88 -16.36
N ARG A 134 12.17 4.88 -16.10
CA ARG A 134 11.76 6.24 -15.77
C ARG A 134 10.93 6.87 -16.89
N TYR A 135 11.39 6.79 -18.13
CA TYR A 135 10.75 7.46 -19.27
C TYR A 135 9.70 6.60 -19.99
N THR A 136 9.45 5.38 -19.51
CA THR A 136 8.34 4.53 -19.98
C THR A 136 7.29 4.41 -18.89
N PHE A 137 7.38 3.39 -18.03
CA PHE A 137 6.46 3.14 -16.93
C PHE A 137 6.33 4.34 -15.99
N GLY A 138 7.44 5.02 -15.68
CA GLY A 138 7.42 6.22 -14.85
C GLY A 138 6.67 7.39 -15.50
N ALA A 139 6.87 7.63 -16.79
CA ALA A 139 6.15 8.68 -17.51
C ALA A 139 4.64 8.36 -17.61
N VAL A 140 4.27 7.11 -17.85
CA VAL A 140 2.86 6.66 -17.85
C VAL A 140 2.23 6.81 -16.46
N SER A 141 2.94 6.45 -15.40
CA SER A 141 2.49 6.60 -14.02
C SER A 141 2.22 8.08 -13.67
N VAL A 142 3.18 8.98 -13.93
CA VAL A 142 3.01 10.41 -13.64
C VAL A 142 1.95 11.06 -14.53
N LEU A 143 1.84 10.63 -15.80
CA LEU A 143 0.75 11.08 -16.67
C LEU A 143 -0.61 10.64 -16.13
N GLY A 144 -0.73 9.41 -15.65
CA GLY A 144 -1.94 8.90 -14.99
C GLY A 144 -2.34 9.77 -13.81
N GLU A 145 -1.41 10.07 -12.90
CA GLU A 145 -1.64 10.97 -11.76
C GLU A 145 -1.96 12.41 -12.17
N THR A 146 -1.47 12.86 -13.33
CA THR A 146 -1.78 14.18 -13.91
C THR A 146 -3.21 14.23 -14.49
N LEU A 147 -3.66 13.15 -15.12
CA LEU A 147 -4.99 13.11 -15.74
C LEU A 147 -6.09 12.72 -14.75
N LEU A 148 -5.75 11.88 -13.78
CA LEU A 148 -6.62 11.36 -12.73
C LEU A 148 -6.07 11.79 -11.37
N PRO A 149 -6.28 13.07 -10.97
CA PRO A 149 -5.74 13.58 -9.72
C PRO A 149 -6.30 12.78 -8.54
N GLY A 150 -5.43 12.19 -7.72
CA GLY A 150 -5.84 11.49 -6.50
C GLY A 150 -6.59 12.38 -5.50
N ARG A 151 -6.46 13.71 -5.63
CA ARG A 151 -7.30 14.68 -4.90
C ARG A 151 -8.81 14.52 -5.18
N ILE A 152 -9.17 13.96 -6.33
CA ILE A 152 -10.55 13.62 -6.72
C ILE A 152 -10.75 12.10 -6.64
N PHE A 153 -9.83 11.31 -7.18
CA PHE A 153 -10.04 9.88 -7.35
C PHE A 153 -9.57 9.01 -6.17
N GLY A 154 -8.98 9.63 -5.15
CA GLY A 154 -8.47 8.93 -3.97
C GLY A 154 -7.23 8.10 -4.27
N GLY A 155 -7.09 7.01 -3.52
CA GLY A 155 -5.96 6.08 -3.57
C GLY A 155 -4.73 6.64 -2.88
N ASP A 156 -4.58 6.39 -1.57
CA ASP A 156 -3.29 6.55 -0.92
C ASP A 156 -2.28 5.61 -1.58
N HIS A 157 -1.12 6.13 -1.98
CA HIS A 157 -0.10 5.31 -2.64
C HIS A 157 1.29 5.93 -2.58
N PHE A 158 2.31 5.08 -2.65
CA PHE A 158 3.67 5.46 -2.97
C PHE A 158 3.97 5.29 -4.47
N ASN A 159 4.44 6.37 -5.11
CA ASN A 159 4.98 6.31 -6.46
C ASN A 159 6.51 6.11 -6.44
N PRO A 160 7.03 4.92 -6.84
CA PRO A 160 8.46 4.64 -6.81
C PRO A 160 9.27 5.40 -7.87
N PHE A 161 8.62 5.89 -8.93
CA PHE A 161 9.27 6.61 -10.02
C PHE A 161 9.58 8.06 -9.64
N THR A 162 8.76 8.69 -8.80
CA THR A 162 8.97 10.06 -8.28
C THR A 162 9.48 10.08 -6.84
N ASN A 163 9.49 8.93 -6.16
CA ASN A 163 9.80 8.80 -4.74
C ASN A 163 8.87 9.70 -3.90
N THR A 164 7.57 9.56 -4.13
CA THR A 164 6.55 10.42 -3.54
C THR A 164 5.43 9.57 -2.95
N VAL A 165 5.02 9.88 -1.73
CA VAL A 165 3.85 9.33 -1.05
C VAL A 165 2.69 10.32 -1.20
N HIS A 166 1.54 9.82 -1.63
CA HIS A 166 0.30 10.58 -1.79
C HIS A 166 -0.71 10.09 -0.75
N ILE A 167 -1.20 10.99 0.11
CA ILE A 167 -2.13 10.68 1.20
C ILE A 167 -3.43 11.47 1.04
N TYR A 168 -4.55 10.76 1.02
CA TYR A 168 -5.92 11.24 0.94
C TYR A 168 -6.81 10.71 2.08
N SER A 169 -6.35 9.68 2.81
CA SER A 169 -7.00 9.12 4.00
C SER A 169 -6.43 9.67 5.30
N ASP A 170 -7.30 10.01 6.26
CA ASP A 170 -6.87 10.42 7.61
C ASP A 170 -6.68 9.21 8.53
N ILE A 171 -5.75 8.33 8.16
CA ILE A 171 -5.46 7.10 8.90
C ILE A 171 -3.94 6.95 9.05
N PRO A 172 -3.39 7.07 10.28
CA PRO A 172 -1.96 6.96 10.54
C PRO A 172 -1.34 5.67 9.98
N ALA A 173 -2.00 4.53 10.16
CA ALA A 173 -1.50 3.23 9.69
C ALA A 173 -1.35 3.16 8.16
N ILE A 174 -2.24 3.80 7.39
CA ILE A 174 -2.12 3.89 5.92
C ILE A 174 -0.93 4.78 5.55
N ALA A 175 -0.79 5.94 6.21
CA ALA A 175 0.34 6.83 5.93
C ALA A 175 1.70 6.20 6.23
N ILE A 176 1.80 5.45 7.34
CA ILE A 176 2.98 4.65 7.68
C ILE A 176 3.18 3.52 6.66
N HIS A 177 2.11 2.87 6.17
CA HIS A 177 2.17 1.83 5.15
C HIS A 177 2.76 2.33 3.82
N GLU A 178 2.35 3.50 3.35
CA GLU A 178 2.96 4.13 2.18
C GLU A 178 4.41 4.55 2.42
N GLY A 179 4.72 4.99 3.65
CA GLY A 179 6.09 5.16 4.12
C GLY A 179 6.89 3.85 4.04
N ALA A 180 6.31 2.71 4.42
CA ALA A 180 6.96 1.41 4.37
C ALA A 180 7.21 0.92 2.94
N HIS A 181 6.32 1.24 2.00
CA HIS A 181 6.65 1.07 0.58
C HIS A 181 7.88 1.89 0.19
N SER A 182 7.95 3.17 0.57
CA SER A 182 9.13 3.99 0.28
C SER A 182 10.42 3.39 0.88
N LYS A 183 10.34 2.85 2.11
CA LYS A 183 11.43 2.14 2.79
C LYS A 183 11.87 0.88 2.03
N ASP A 184 10.92 0.06 1.59
CA ASP A 184 11.22 -1.15 0.83
C ASP A 184 11.89 -0.83 -0.51
N PHE A 185 11.41 0.20 -1.20
CA PHE A 185 11.98 0.64 -2.47
C PHE A 185 13.37 1.29 -2.28
N ALA A 186 13.60 2.01 -1.19
CA ALA A 186 14.88 2.68 -0.90
C ALA A 186 16.05 1.68 -0.85
N ARG A 187 15.85 0.46 -0.36
CA ARG A 187 16.89 -0.58 -0.33
C ARG A 187 17.11 -1.33 -1.65
N ARG A 188 16.36 -1.03 -2.72
CA ARG A 188 16.45 -1.77 -4.00
C ARG A 188 17.42 -1.08 -4.96
N ARG A 189 18.50 -1.79 -5.31
CA ARG A 189 19.44 -1.35 -6.37
C ARG A 189 18.75 -1.17 -7.72
N TRP A 190 17.83 -2.06 -8.08
CA TRP A 190 17.10 -2.04 -9.36
C TRP A 190 15.66 -1.57 -9.16
N LYS A 191 15.51 -0.36 -8.62
CA LYS A 191 14.20 0.22 -8.23
C LYS A 191 13.17 0.18 -9.36
N GLY A 192 13.59 0.55 -10.58
CA GLY A 192 12.72 0.53 -11.77
C GLY A 192 12.22 -0.85 -12.16
N THR A 193 13.09 -1.87 -12.14
CA THR A 193 12.70 -3.25 -12.43
C THR A 193 11.75 -3.78 -11.35
N TYR A 194 12.06 -3.49 -10.08
CA TYR A 194 11.21 -3.85 -8.95
C TYR A 194 9.82 -3.18 -9.03
N ALA A 195 9.75 -1.92 -9.49
CA ALA A 195 8.48 -1.24 -9.76
C ALA A 195 7.73 -1.86 -10.96
N ALA A 196 8.43 -2.21 -12.03
CA ALA A 196 7.80 -2.72 -13.25
C ALA A 196 7.13 -4.08 -13.04
N VAL A 197 7.74 -4.97 -12.23
CA VAL A 197 7.14 -6.28 -11.93
C VAL A 197 5.87 -6.18 -11.08
N TYR A 198 5.58 -5.01 -10.48
CA TYR A 198 4.32 -4.74 -9.80
C TYR A 198 3.09 -4.91 -10.72
N ALA A 199 3.27 -4.71 -12.03
CA ALA A 199 2.21 -4.91 -13.02
C ALA A 199 1.86 -6.40 -13.23
N LEU A 200 2.71 -7.33 -12.76
CA LEU A 200 2.43 -8.75 -12.88
C LEU A 200 1.39 -9.17 -11.84
N PRO A 201 0.48 -10.10 -12.20
CA PRO A 201 -0.44 -10.69 -11.25
C PRO A 201 0.30 -11.24 -10.02
N ILE A 202 -0.35 -11.18 -8.85
CA ILE A 202 0.14 -11.72 -7.57
C ILE A 202 1.33 -10.95 -6.97
N VAL A 203 2.20 -10.32 -7.76
CA VAL A 203 3.35 -9.56 -7.24
C VAL A 203 2.96 -8.43 -6.28
N PRO A 204 1.87 -7.66 -6.49
CA PRO A 204 1.40 -6.69 -5.50
C PRO A 204 1.23 -7.31 -4.11
N LEU A 205 0.65 -8.52 -4.02
CA LEU A 205 0.43 -9.21 -2.75
C LEU A 205 1.71 -9.41 -1.94
N TYR A 206 2.84 -9.66 -2.62
CA TYR A 206 4.15 -9.78 -1.98
C TYR A 206 4.65 -8.42 -1.45
N HIS A 207 4.52 -7.36 -2.23
CA HIS A 207 4.98 -6.03 -1.83
C HIS A 207 4.15 -5.47 -0.67
N GLU A 208 2.83 -5.62 -0.75
CA GLU A 208 1.87 -5.27 0.31
C GLU A 208 2.22 -6.02 1.61
N SER A 209 2.63 -7.30 1.50
CA SER A 209 3.06 -8.07 2.67
C SER A 209 4.35 -7.53 3.29
N ILE A 210 5.31 -7.03 2.50
CA ILE A 210 6.54 -6.45 3.04
C ILE A 210 6.22 -5.16 3.80
N ALA A 211 5.45 -4.26 3.19
CA ALA A 211 5.08 -3.00 3.80
C ALA A 211 4.24 -3.22 5.08
N SER A 212 3.22 -4.09 5.02
CA SER A 212 2.38 -4.42 6.17
C SER A 212 3.17 -4.97 7.36
N ARG A 213 4.16 -5.83 7.13
CA ARG A 213 4.98 -6.42 8.20
C ARG A 213 5.93 -5.41 8.84
N ASP A 214 6.41 -4.45 8.06
CA ASP A 214 7.22 -3.35 8.59
C ASP A 214 6.37 -2.39 9.42
N VAL A 215 5.13 -2.09 8.98
CA VAL A 215 4.18 -1.29 9.78
C VAL A 215 3.91 -1.96 11.12
N VAL A 216 3.64 -3.27 11.13
CA VAL A 216 3.41 -4.02 12.38
C VAL A 216 4.65 -3.95 13.27
N ALA A 217 5.84 -4.24 12.75
CA ALA A 217 7.07 -4.17 13.53
C ALA A 217 7.35 -2.75 14.07
N TYR A 218 7.09 -1.72 13.28
CA TYR A 218 7.25 -0.34 13.70
C TYR A 218 6.28 0.04 14.83
N LEU A 219 5.00 -0.33 14.70
CA LEU A 219 3.98 -0.03 15.71
C LEU A 219 4.13 -0.88 16.98
N GLU A 220 4.69 -2.08 16.90
CA GLU A 220 5.09 -2.85 18.08
C GLU A 220 6.20 -2.15 18.87
N ALA A 221 7.17 -1.56 18.15
CA ALA A 221 8.31 -0.89 18.78
C ALA A 221 8.01 0.55 19.26
N HIS A 222 7.10 1.27 18.60
CA HIS A 222 6.90 2.72 18.83
C HIS A 222 5.45 3.14 19.07
N GLY A 223 4.49 2.28 18.75
CA GLY A 223 3.05 2.60 18.78
C GLY A 223 2.37 2.11 20.05
N SER A 224 1.32 2.81 20.43
CA SER A 224 0.38 2.36 21.46
C SER A 224 -0.40 1.12 21.00
N ARG A 225 -0.95 0.36 21.96
CA ARG A 225 -1.86 -0.75 21.67
C ARG A 225 -3.06 -0.34 20.84
N ALA A 226 -3.57 0.88 21.06
CA ALA A 226 -4.68 1.42 20.28
C ALA A 226 -4.29 1.64 18.82
N GLU A 227 -3.07 2.13 18.55
CA GLU A 227 -2.55 2.31 17.19
C GLU A 227 -2.28 0.96 16.50
N GLN A 228 -1.69 -0.01 17.21
CA GLN A 228 -1.50 -1.37 16.71
C GLN A 228 -2.85 -2.02 16.36
N ALA A 229 -3.84 -1.93 17.25
CA ALA A 229 -5.19 -2.45 17.01
C ALA A 229 -5.90 -1.72 15.86
N ALA A 230 -5.72 -0.41 15.73
CA ALA A 230 -6.26 0.36 14.62
C ALA A 230 -5.63 -0.06 13.28
N ALA A 231 -4.32 -0.29 13.25
CA ALA A 231 -3.60 -0.78 12.07
C ALA A 231 -4.12 -2.16 11.62
N GLN A 232 -4.33 -3.09 12.55
CA GLN A 232 -4.91 -4.41 12.21
C GLN A 232 -6.33 -4.31 11.64
N ARG A 233 -7.15 -3.38 12.15
CA ARG A 233 -8.52 -3.18 11.65
C ARG A 233 -8.59 -2.61 10.23
N ILE A 234 -7.55 -1.91 9.78
CA ILE A 234 -7.54 -1.27 8.46
C ILE A 234 -6.67 -2.01 7.44
N LEU A 235 -5.45 -2.39 7.80
CA LEU A 235 -4.49 -2.97 6.86
C LEU A 235 -4.81 -4.41 6.51
N VAL A 236 -5.33 -5.21 7.46
CA VAL A 236 -5.69 -6.62 7.20
C VAL A 236 -6.82 -6.75 6.16
N PRO A 237 -7.98 -6.06 6.28
CA PRO A 237 -9.00 -6.10 5.24
C PRO A 237 -8.51 -5.48 3.92
N ALA A 238 -7.68 -4.42 3.96
CA ALA A 238 -7.06 -3.87 2.75
C ALA A 238 -6.19 -4.91 2.03
N TYR A 239 -5.32 -5.62 2.75
CA TYR A 239 -4.56 -6.75 2.22
C TYR A 239 -5.46 -7.86 1.65
N GLY A 240 -6.61 -8.10 2.28
CA GLY A 240 -7.65 -9.02 1.79
C GLY A 240 -8.14 -8.70 0.37
N THR A 241 -8.17 -7.42 -0.03
CA THR A 241 -8.51 -7.02 -1.40
C THR A 241 -7.45 -7.47 -2.42
N TYR A 242 -6.17 -7.36 -2.07
CA TYR A 242 -5.06 -7.82 -2.90
C TYR A 242 -5.04 -9.34 -3.00
N ALA A 243 -5.25 -10.05 -1.88
CA ALA A 243 -5.35 -11.50 -1.87
C ALA A 243 -6.53 -11.98 -2.71
N GLY A 244 -7.66 -11.29 -2.58
CA GLY A 244 -8.87 -11.53 -3.35
C GLY A 244 -8.66 -11.36 -4.86
N ASN A 245 -8.00 -10.26 -5.27
CA ASN A 245 -7.68 -10.00 -6.67
C ASN A 245 -6.70 -11.05 -7.24
N ALA A 246 -5.66 -11.39 -6.48
CA ALA A 246 -4.72 -12.45 -6.85
C ALA A 246 -5.42 -13.82 -7.03
N GLY A 247 -6.30 -14.20 -6.10
CA GLY A 247 -7.09 -15.41 -6.21
C GLY A 247 -8.08 -15.38 -7.37
N GLY A 248 -8.69 -14.22 -7.64
CA GLY A 248 -9.58 -14.02 -8.78
C GLY A 248 -8.88 -14.11 -10.13
N TYR A 249 -7.62 -13.67 -10.23
CA TYR A 249 -6.81 -13.88 -11.43
C TYR A 249 -6.59 -15.37 -11.72
N VAL A 250 -6.37 -16.17 -10.69
CA VAL A 250 -6.12 -17.62 -10.82
C VAL A 250 -7.41 -18.42 -11.06
N LEU A 251 -8.52 -17.97 -10.48
CA LEU A 251 -9.85 -18.58 -10.65
C LEU A 251 -10.88 -17.56 -11.16
N PRO A 252 -10.82 -17.13 -12.44
CA PRO A 252 -11.63 -16.02 -12.95
C PRO A 252 -13.13 -16.19 -12.76
N ARG A 253 -13.63 -17.42 -12.91
CA ARG A 253 -15.05 -17.76 -12.70
C ARG A 253 -15.56 -17.42 -11.30
N TYR A 254 -14.67 -17.41 -10.31
CA TYR A 254 -14.98 -17.15 -8.91
C TYR A 254 -14.36 -15.83 -8.42
N GLY A 255 -13.91 -14.96 -9.32
CA GLY A 255 -13.20 -13.73 -8.96
C GLY A 255 -13.95 -12.84 -7.98
N PHE A 256 -15.22 -12.51 -8.25
CA PHE A 256 -16.05 -11.71 -7.33
C PHE A 256 -16.27 -12.39 -5.97
N PRO A 257 -16.72 -13.67 -5.89
CA PRO A 257 -16.82 -14.38 -4.62
C PRO A 257 -15.50 -14.42 -3.84
N ILE A 258 -14.37 -14.66 -4.50
CA ILE A 258 -13.04 -14.71 -3.86
C ILE A 258 -12.64 -13.33 -3.34
N TYR A 259 -12.87 -12.27 -4.12
CA TYR A 259 -12.56 -10.90 -3.73
C TYR A 259 -13.31 -10.49 -2.46
N TYR A 260 -14.64 -10.60 -2.46
CA TYR A 260 -15.44 -10.22 -1.29
C TYR A 260 -15.24 -11.18 -0.12
N GLY A 261 -15.06 -12.48 -0.37
CA GLY A 261 -14.74 -13.46 0.67
C GLY A 261 -13.43 -13.15 1.38
N SER A 262 -12.38 -12.78 0.63
CA SER A 262 -11.08 -12.42 1.18
C SER A 262 -11.13 -11.11 1.99
N LEU A 263 -11.88 -10.11 1.50
CA LEU A 263 -12.13 -8.87 2.24
C LEU A 263 -12.86 -9.13 3.57
N LEU A 264 -13.96 -9.89 3.56
CA LEU A 264 -14.74 -10.21 4.76
C LEU A 264 -13.92 -11.02 5.77
N ALA A 265 -13.15 -12.00 5.29
CA ALA A 265 -12.21 -12.75 6.12
C ALA A 265 -11.15 -11.84 6.74
N GLY A 266 -10.60 -10.91 5.96
CA GLY A 266 -9.65 -9.90 6.46
C GLY A 266 -10.24 -9.00 7.54
N HIS A 267 -11.50 -8.58 7.37
CA HIS A 267 -12.23 -7.82 8.39
C HIS A 267 -12.44 -8.57 9.70
N ALA A 268 -12.82 -9.85 9.61
CA ALA A 268 -13.00 -10.71 10.77
C ALA A 268 -11.67 -10.93 11.50
N TRP A 269 -10.63 -11.28 10.75
CA TRP A 269 -9.29 -11.54 11.29
C TRP A 269 -8.64 -10.28 11.88
N GLY A 270 -8.71 -9.14 11.19
CA GLY A 270 -8.18 -7.86 11.68
C GLY A 270 -8.84 -7.41 12.97
N ARG A 271 -10.17 -7.60 13.11
CA ARG A 271 -10.87 -7.33 14.37
C ARG A 271 -10.49 -8.30 15.48
N TYR A 272 -10.36 -9.58 15.18
CA TYR A 272 -9.92 -10.57 16.15
C TYR A 272 -8.53 -10.22 16.70
N GLN A 273 -7.55 -9.96 15.84
CA GLN A 273 -6.20 -9.54 16.25
C GLN A 273 -6.22 -8.25 17.06
N ALA A 274 -6.92 -7.22 16.58
CA ALA A 274 -7.07 -5.96 17.29
C ALA A 274 -7.63 -6.14 18.70
N HIS A 275 -8.58 -7.07 18.87
CA HIS A 275 -9.15 -7.39 20.17
C HIS A 275 -8.17 -8.17 21.06
N GLN A 276 -7.34 -9.06 20.52
CA GLN A 276 -6.28 -9.71 21.29
C GLN A 276 -5.24 -8.69 21.79
N ILE A 277 -4.78 -7.78 20.93
CA ILE A 277 -3.81 -6.72 21.28
C ILE A 277 -4.34 -5.87 22.43
N MET A 278 -5.61 -5.50 22.40
CA MET A 278 -6.24 -4.69 23.45
C MET A 278 -6.45 -5.44 24.78
N ARG A 279 -6.34 -6.78 24.78
CA ARG A 279 -6.55 -7.63 25.97
C ARG A 279 -5.26 -8.05 26.68
N LEU A 280 -4.09 -7.79 26.09
CA LEU A 280 -2.83 -8.13 26.74
C LEU A 280 -2.72 -7.41 28.09
N PRO A 281 -2.23 -8.06 29.17
CA PRO A 281 -1.95 -7.36 30.43
C PRO A 281 -0.90 -6.28 30.18
N GLU A 282 -1.01 -5.12 30.83
CA GLU A 282 0.11 -4.15 30.84
C GLU A 282 1.35 -4.86 31.40
N SER A 283 2.46 -4.78 30.70
CA SER A 283 3.74 -5.27 31.21
C SER A 283 4.25 -4.21 32.19
N ASP A 284 4.27 -4.56 33.48
CA ASP A 284 4.88 -3.78 34.56
C ASP A 284 6.36 -3.45 34.28
#